data_AF-A0A2G6Y8Z7-F1
#
_entry.id   AF-A0A2G6Y8Z7-F1
#
_cell.length_a   1.000
_cell.length_b   1.000
_cell.length_c   1.000
_cell.angle_alpha   90.00
_cell.angle_beta   90.00
_cell.angle_gamma   90.00
#
_symmetry.space_group_name_H-M   'P 1'
#
loop_
_entity.id
_entity.type
_entity.pdbx_description
1 polymer ?
#
loop_
_entity_poly.entity_id
_entity_poly.type
_entity_poly.pdbx_seq_one_letter_code
_entity_poly.pdbx_strand_id
1 'polypeptide(L)'
;MQLKALTLPLMLALLAVGAQAQTVYRIVGPDGKVTFSDKAPETPSKNSPAVVTTSGGGDSAGAGLPYELGKVAARFPVTIFTGQNCPPCDSGRRLLVSRGVPFTERTINTNEDLQALTNLGSDSSLPFAKIGGQNLSGFSESEWTQYLDAAGYPKTSQLPTNYRRPAATPLTQPAKAAPAASASDAATAETGRRVRPPAPPADPNAPNPNNPAGLKF
;
A
#
# COMPACT_ATOMS: atom_id res chain seq x y z
N MET A 1 -70.22 -54.99 -28.91
CA MET A 1 -68.77 -54.74 -28.87
C MET A 1 -68.45 -53.58 -29.80
N GLN A 2 -67.40 -52.83 -29.49
CA GLN A 2 -66.79 -51.76 -30.32
C GLN A 2 -67.42 -50.36 -30.23
N LEU A 3 -66.99 -49.62 -29.19
CA LEU A 3 -66.66 -48.21 -29.35
C LEU A 3 -65.57 -47.82 -28.34
N LYS A 4 -64.32 -47.76 -28.81
CA LYS A 4 -63.30 -46.86 -28.27
C LYS A 4 -62.21 -46.72 -29.31
N ALA A 5 -62.55 -45.87 -30.26
CA ALA A 5 -61.61 -45.22 -31.13
C ALA A 5 -60.54 -44.48 -30.30
N LEU A 6 -59.39 -44.31 -30.94
CA LEU A 6 -58.48 -43.19 -30.72
C LEU A 6 -57.45 -43.34 -29.58
N THR A 7 -56.50 -44.25 -29.72
CA THR A 7 -55.14 -44.06 -29.16
C THR A 7 -54.05 -44.66 -30.07
N LEU A 8 -54.30 -44.65 -31.38
CA LEU A 8 -53.31 -44.94 -32.42
C LEU A 8 -52.51 -43.67 -32.77
N PRO A 9 -51.77 -43.06 -31.82
CA PRO A 9 -50.51 -42.43 -32.22
C PRO A 9 -49.36 -42.58 -31.19
N LEU A 10 -49.49 -43.46 -30.19
CA LEU A 10 -48.51 -43.50 -29.09
C LEU A 10 -47.18 -44.20 -29.43
N MET A 11 -47.09 -44.89 -30.58
CA MET A 11 -45.93 -45.74 -30.90
C MET A 11 -44.98 -45.16 -31.96
N LEU A 12 -45.11 -43.89 -32.34
CA LEU A 12 -44.31 -43.28 -33.42
C LEU A 12 -43.55 -41.99 -33.05
N ALA A 13 -43.30 -41.74 -31.77
CA ALA A 13 -42.73 -40.45 -31.33
C ALA A 13 -41.60 -40.55 -30.30
N LEU A 14 -40.73 -41.58 -30.34
CA LEU A 14 -39.69 -41.73 -29.30
C LEU A 14 -38.29 -42.17 -29.76
N LEU A 15 -37.90 -41.95 -31.01
CA LEU A 15 -36.59 -42.44 -31.53
C LEU A 15 -35.70 -41.40 -32.23
N ALA A 16 -35.94 -40.11 -32.08
CA ALA A 16 -34.99 -39.11 -32.53
C ALA A 16 -34.89 -37.98 -31.52
N VAL A 17 -33.74 -37.87 -30.87
CA VAL A 17 -32.99 -36.63 -30.58
C VAL A 17 -31.89 -36.98 -29.56
N GLY A 18 -30.65 -36.90 -30.01
CA GLY A 18 -29.47 -37.10 -29.18
C GLY A 18 -28.17 -36.71 -29.89
N ALA A 19 -28.22 -35.72 -30.78
CA ALA A 19 -27.01 -35.08 -31.30
C ALA A 19 -26.58 -34.02 -30.28
N GLN A 20 -25.67 -34.38 -29.38
CA GLN A 20 -25.02 -33.41 -28.50
C GLN A 20 -24.04 -32.59 -29.34
N ALA A 21 -24.39 -31.34 -29.63
CA ALA A 21 -23.50 -30.38 -30.25
C ALA A 21 -22.36 -30.05 -29.27
N GLN A 22 -21.11 -30.39 -29.62
CA GLN A 22 -19.94 -29.93 -28.86
C GLN A 22 -19.74 -28.44 -29.16
N THR A 23 -20.17 -27.58 -28.23
CA THR A 23 -19.97 -26.14 -28.31
C THR A 23 -18.49 -25.83 -28.09
N VAL A 24 -17.74 -25.64 -29.18
CA VAL A 24 -16.36 -25.15 -29.12
C VAL A 24 -16.38 -23.64 -28.86
N TYR A 25 -15.88 -23.21 -27.70
CA TYR A 25 -15.89 -21.82 -27.30
C TYR A 25 -14.66 -21.08 -27.81
N ARG A 26 -14.90 -19.97 -28.51
CA ARG A 26 -13.87 -19.09 -29.04
C ARG A 26 -13.53 -18.02 -28.00
N ILE A 27 -12.32 -18.09 -27.44
CA ILE A 27 -11.81 -17.11 -26.48
C ILE A 27 -10.82 -16.20 -27.22
N VAL A 28 -11.09 -14.90 -27.23
CA VAL A 28 -10.19 -13.90 -27.83
C VAL A 28 -9.43 -13.20 -26.71
N GLY A 29 -8.10 -13.35 -26.71
CA GLY A 29 -7.22 -12.71 -25.75
C GLY A 29 -7.02 -11.21 -26.03
N PRO A 30 -6.59 -10.42 -25.04
CA PRO A 30 -6.31 -8.98 -25.20
C PRO A 30 -5.21 -8.66 -26.23
N ASP A 31 -4.41 -9.66 -26.57
CA ASP A 31 -3.35 -9.67 -27.58
C ASP A 31 -3.84 -10.07 -28.99
N GLY A 32 -5.14 -10.24 -29.18
CA GLY A 32 -5.77 -10.56 -30.47
C GLY A 32 -5.68 -12.04 -30.87
N LYS A 33 -5.08 -12.90 -30.04
CA LYS A 33 -4.99 -14.34 -30.31
C LYS A 33 -6.31 -15.03 -30.00
N VAL A 34 -6.74 -15.90 -30.90
CA VAL A 34 -7.97 -16.68 -30.78
C VAL A 34 -7.60 -18.09 -30.33
N THR A 35 -8.11 -18.49 -29.17
CA THR A 35 -7.95 -19.85 -28.65
C THR A 35 -9.33 -20.51 -28.60
N PHE A 36 -9.47 -21.68 -29.22
CA PHE A 36 -10.70 -22.47 -29.20
C PHE A 36 -10.61 -23.53 -28.09
N SER A 37 -11.59 -23.57 -27.20
CA SER A 37 -11.63 -24.48 -26.05
C SER A 37 -13.00 -25.12 -25.91
N ASP A 38 -13.04 -26.43 -25.69
CA ASP A 38 -14.27 -27.20 -25.43
C ASP A 38 -14.81 -27.03 -24.00
N LYS A 39 -14.17 -26.21 -23.16
CA LYS A 39 -14.65 -25.90 -21.80
C LYS A 39 -15.46 -24.61 -21.82
N ALA A 40 -16.69 -24.67 -21.27
CA ALA A 40 -17.56 -23.51 -21.16
C ALA A 40 -16.85 -22.31 -20.49
N PRO A 41 -16.90 -21.11 -21.10
CA PRO A 41 -16.34 -19.91 -20.51
C PRO A 41 -17.20 -19.55 -19.31
N GLU A 42 -16.59 -19.67 -18.13
CA GLU A 42 -17.10 -19.05 -16.91
C GLU A 42 -17.44 -17.60 -17.29
N THR A 43 -18.72 -17.24 -17.20
CA THR A 43 -19.19 -15.88 -17.44
C THR A 43 -18.35 -14.90 -16.61
N PRO A 44 -18.01 -13.72 -17.14
CA PRO A 44 -17.09 -12.79 -16.50
C PRO A 44 -17.77 -12.13 -15.31
N SER A 45 -17.89 -12.86 -14.21
CA SER A 45 -18.09 -12.27 -12.90
C SER A 45 -16.79 -11.58 -12.54
N LYS A 46 -16.69 -10.29 -12.87
CA LYS A 46 -16.13 -9.13 -12.12
C LYS A 46 -15.08 -9.38 -11.01
N ASN A 47 -14.31 -10.45 -11.08
CA ASN A 47 -13.37 -10.92 -10.09
C ASN A 47 -12.17 -11.59 -10.78
N SER A 48 -11.74 -11.06 -11.93
CA SER A 48 -10.32 -10.76 -11.99
C SER A 48 -10.04 -9.98 -10.71
N PRO A 49 -9.04 -10.33 -9.87
CA PRO A 49 -8.37 -9.24 -9.20
C PRO A 49 -7.77 -8.42 -10.34
N ALA A 50 -8.57 -7.48 -10.86
CA ALA A 50 -8.08 -6.14 -11.04
C ALA A 50 -7.14 -5.93 -9.87
N VAL A 51 -5.90 -5.60 -10.20
CA VAL A 51 -5.06 -4.85 -9.30
C VAL A 51 -5.93 -3.67 -8.86
N VAL A 52 -6.71 -3.88 -7.81
CA VAL A 52 -7.21 -2.81 -6.99
C VAL A 52 -5.93 -2.36 -6.35
N THR A 53 -5.29 -1.39 -6.99
CA THR A 53 -4.53 -0.35 -6.30
C THR A 53 -5.51 0.27 -5.30
N THR A 54 -5.82 -0.45 -4.22
CA THR A 54 -6.03 0.18 -2.94
C THR A 54 -4.69 0.82 -2.66
N SER A 55 -4.68 2.14 -2.63
CA SER A 55 -3.60 2.92 -2.05
C SER A 55 -3.34 2.37 -0.65
N GLY A 56 -2.39 1.44 -0.54
CA GLY A 56 -2.14 0.61 0.62
C GLY A 56 -1.20 -0.52 0.22
N GLY A 57 0.10 -0.25 0.29
CA GLY A 57 1.18 -1.09 -0.26
C GLY A 57 1.04 -2.57 0.05
N GLY A 58 0.67 -3.35 -0.96
CA GLY A 58 0.81 -4.80 -0.99
C GLY A 58 2.25 -5.16 -1.34
N ASP A 59 3.06 -5.34 -0.30
CA ASP A 59 4.48 -5.70 -0.37
C ASP A 59 4.71 -7.04 -1.08
N SER A 60 5.74 -7.07 -1.93
CA SER A 60 6.15 -8.19 -2.77
C SER A 60 6.72 -9.41 -2.02
N ALA A 61 6.39 -9.60 -0.74
CA ALA A 61 6.92 -10.69 0.09
C ALA A 61 6.51 -12.09 -0.41
N GLY A 62 5.48 -12.18 -1.27
CA GLY A 62 4.93 -13.44 -1.79
C GLY A 62 5.47 -13.92 -3.13
N ALA A 63 6.27 -13.11 -3.85
CA ALA A 63 6.67 -13.44 -5.22
C ALA A 63 7.69 -14.60 -5.26
N GLY A 64 7.39 -15.66 -6.00
CA GLY A 64 8.30 -16.79 -6.20
C GLY A 64 8.40 -17.77 -5.03
N LEU A 65 7.44 -17.74 -4.10
CA LEU A 65 7.38 -18.71 -3.00
C LEU A 65 6.91 -20.10 -3.47
N PRO A 66 7.39 -21.19 -2.86
CA PRO A 66 6.81 -22.53 -3.05
C PRO A 66 5.33 -22.53 -2.67
N TYR A 67 4.53 -23.37 -3.34
CA TYR A 67 3.06 -23.36 -3.22
C TYR A 67 2.56 -23.43 -1.77
N GLU A 68 3.08 -24.37 -0.97
CA GLU A 68 2.65 -24.53 0.43
C GLU A 68 3.02 -23.32 1.29
N LEU A 69 4.22 -22.76 1.12
CA LEU A 69 4.65 -21.57 1.87
C LEU A 69 3.87 -20.32 1.43
N GLY A 70 3.62 -20.18 0.13
CA GLY A 70 2.82 -19.08 -0.42
C GLY A 70 1.37 -19.10 0.10
N LYS A 71 0.77 -20.29 0.23
CA LYS A 71 -0.58 -20.46 0.79
C LYS A 71 -0.64 -20.01 2.26
N VAL A 72 0.35 -20.39 3.07
CA VAL A 72 0.45 -19.95 4.48
C VAL A 72 0.69 -18.44 4.56
N ALA A 73 1.63 -17.91 3.77
CA ALA A 73 1.96 -16.48 3.73
C ALA A 73 0.79 -15.60 3.29
N ALA A 74 -0.05 -16.07 2.37
CA ALA A 74 -1.26 -15.37 1.95
C ALA A 74 -2.34 -15.37 3.05
N ARG A 75 -2.47 -16.45 3.82
CA ARG A 75 -3.48 -16.58 4.87
C ARG A 75 -3.09 -15.89 6.17
N PHE A 76 -1.81 -15.94 6.53
CA PHE A 76 -1.27 -15.42 7.78
C PHE A 76 -0.02 -14.56 7.54
N PRO A 77 -0.15 -13.43 6.81
CA PRO A 77 1.00 -12.60 6.47
C PRO A 77 1.73 -12.11 7.71
N VAL A 78 3.06 -12.06 7.65
CA VAL A 78 3.90 -11.56 8.74
C VAL A 78 4.37 -10.15 8.41
N THR A 79 4.11 -9.20 9.31
CA THR A 79 4.67 -7.84 9.24
C THR A 79 5.38 -7.53 10.55
N ILE A 80 6.63 -7.07 10.47
CA ILE A 80 7.39 -6.60 11.64
C ILE A 80 7.56 -5.08 11.55
N PHE A 81 7.31 -4.41 12.67
CA PHE A 81 7.47 -2.98 12.85
C PHE A 81 8.70 -2.76 13.72
N THR A 82 9.64 -1.96 13.23
CA THR A 82 10.97 -1.80 13.83
C THR A 82 11.35 -0.34 13.89
N GLY A 83 12.26 0.01 14.80
CA GLY A 83 12.82 1.35 14.93
C GLY A 83 14.34 1.35 14.77
N GLN A 84 14.91 2.53 14.67
CA GLN A 84 16.37 2.70 14.70
C GLN A 84 16.92 2.29 16.07
N ASN A 85 18.13 1.70 16.08
CA ASN A 85 18.83 1.27 17.29
C ASN A 85 17.98 0.34 18.20
N CYS A 86 17.38 -0.69 17.61
CA CYS A 86 16.50 -1.63 18.30
C CYS A 86 17.05 -3.07 18.32
N PRO A 87 17.88 -3.45 19.32
CA PRO A 87 18.38 -4.82 19.47
C PRO A 87 17.31 -5.93 19.49
N PRO A 88 16.14 -5.76 20.15
CA PRO A 88 15.11 -6.80 20.09
C PRO A 88 14.45 -6.89 18.69
N CYS A 89 14.43 -5.81 17.91
CA CYS A 89 13.97 -5.84 16.51
C CYS A 89 14.89 -6.72 15.65
N ASP A 90 16.21 -6.63 15.85
CA ASP A 90 17.18 -7.47 15.15
C ASP A 90 17.02 -8.96 15.49
N SER A 91 16.68 -9.24 16.76
CA SER A 91 16.41 -10.62 17.21
C SER A 91 15.13 -11.17 16.59
N GLY A 92 14.05 -10.40 16.55
CA GLY A 92 12.83 -10.75 15.83
C GLY A 92 13.08 -10.99 14.34
N ARG A 93 13.81 -10.09 13.69
CA ARG A 93 14.19 -10.24 12.28
C ARG A 93 14.98 -11.53 12.06
N ARG A 94 15.98 -11.81 12.90
CA ARG A 94 16.83 -13.01 12.81
C ARG A 94 16.02 -14.29 12.94
N LEU A 95 15.05 -14.34 13.86
CA LEU A 95 14.14 -15.49 14.00
C LEU A 95 13.34 -15.73 12.70
N LEU A 96 12.75 -14.67 12.14
CA LEU A 96 11.99 -14.78 10.89
C LEU A 96 12.89 -15.19 9.72
N VAL A 97 14.12 -14.67 9.66
CA VAL A 97 15.12 -15.03 8.63
C VAL A 97 15.54 -16.50 8.76
N SER A 98 15.93 -16.95 9.95
CA SER A 98 16.47 -18.30 10.16
C SER A 98 15.43 -19.37 9.86
N ARG A 99 14.17 -19.09 10.20
CA ARG A 99 13.04 -19.97 9.92
C ARG A 99 12.55 -19.91 8.47
N GLY A 100 13.04 -18.95 7.68
CA GLY A 100 12.62 -18.76 6.29
C GLY A 100 11.18 -18.27 6.14
N VAL A 101 10.71 -17.46 7.09
CA VAL A 101 9.38 -16.85 7.02
C VAL A 101 9.46 -15.62 6.09
N PRO A 102 8.61 -15.53 5.05
CA PRO A 102 8.47 -14.31 4.28
C PRO A 102 7.72 -13.26 5.11
N PHE A 103 8.29 -12.06 5.22
CA PHE A 103 7.69 -10.96 5.98
C PHE A 103 7.93 -9.61 5.32
N THR A 104 7.05 -8.68 5.64
CA THR A 104 7.20 -7.26 5.35
C THR A 104 7.78 -6.56 6.57
N GLU A 105 8.68 -5.61 6.35
CA GLU A 105 9.22 -4.79 7.42
C GLU A 105 8.82 -3.34 7.25
N ARG A 106 8.21 -2.78 8.31
CA ARG A 106 7.87 -1.37 8.42
C ARG A 106 8.78 -0.70 9.45
N THR A 107 9.35 0.44 9.10
CA THR A 107 10.21 1.22 10.00
C THR A 107 9.45 2.39 10.59
N ILE A 108 9.76 2.68 11.85
CA ILE A 108 9.16 3.75 12.65
C ILE A 108 10.25 4.78 12.86
N ASN A 109 10.15 5.88 12.12
CA ASN A 109 11.16 6.95 12.13
C ASN A 109 10.58 8.30 12.55
N THR A 110 9.26 8.48 12.47
CA THR A 110 8.60 9.75 12.77
C THR A 110 7.50 9.61 13.83
N ASN A 111 6.98 10.74 14.32
CA ASN A 111 5.84 10.74 15.23
C ASN A 111 4.56 10.26 14.53
N GLU A 112 4.42 10.54 13.24
CA GLU A 112 3.32 10.05 12.41
C GLU A 112 3.37 8.51 12.31
N ASP A 113 4.57 7.93 12.20
CA ASP A 113 4.73 6.47 12.27
C ASP A 113 4.32 5.91 13.64
N LEU A 114 4.68 6.57 14.75
CA LEU A 114 4.29 6.12 16.10
C LEU A 114 2.76 6.18 16.31
N GLN A 115 2.11 7.24 15.81
CA GLN A 115 0.66 7.35 15.83
C GLN A 115 0.01 6.26 14.98
N ALA A 116 0.52 6.03 13.76
CA ALA A 116 0.04 4.96 12.90
C ALA A 116 0.23 3.58 13.55
N LEU A 117 1.36 3.36 14.23
CA LEU A 117 1.64 2.13 14.98
C LEU A 117 0.64 1.93 16.13
N THR A 118 0.34 2.99 16.89
CA THR A 118 -0.65 2.95 17.97
C THR A 118 -2.04 2.62 17.45
N ASN A 119 -2.43 3.19 16.31
CA ASN A 119 -3.70 2.89 15.64
C ASN A 119 -3.82 1.41 15.18
N LEU A 120 -2.69 0.70 15.03
CA LEU A 120 -2.67 -0.73 14.73
C LEU A 120 -2.83 -1.61 15.99
N GLY A 121 -2.99 -1.00 17.17
CA GLY A 121 -3.15 -1.68 18.46
C GLY A 121 -1.82 -2.00 19.16
N SER A 122 -0.79 -1.19 18.92
CA SER A 122 0.50 -1.28 19.62
C SER A 122 0.56 -0.26 20.75
N ASP A 123 1.20 -0.63 21.86
CA ASP A 123 1.51 0.30 22.96
C ASP A 123 2.76 1.16 22.68
N SER A 124 3.07 1.40 21.39
CA SER A 124 4.33 2.03 20.93
C SER A 124 5.61 1.30 21.35
N SER A 125 5.50 0.03 21.74
CA SER A 125 6.65 -0.83 22.06
C SER A 125 7.19 -1.49 20.80
N LEU A 126 8.53 -1.60 20.72
CA LEU A 126 9.23 -2.18 19.58
C LEU A 126 10.11 -3.38 20.01
N PRO A 127 10.19 -4.44 19.19
CA PRO A 127 9.45 -4.63 17.94
C PRO A 127 7.97 -4.90 18.20
N PHE A 128 7.12 -4.48 17.27
CA PHE A 128 5.74 -4.94 17.19
C PHE A 128 5.62 -5.85 15.97
N ALA A 129 4.93 -6.98 16.10
CA ALA A 129 4.76 -7.92 14.99
C ALA A 129 3.28 -8.26 14.80
N LYS A 130 2.90 -8.42 13.53
CA LYS A 130 1.60 -8.94 13.14
C LYS A 130 1.80 -10.26 12.42
N ILE A 131 1.11 -11.30 12.89
CA ILE A 131 1.10 -12.63 12.27
C ILE A 131 -0.36 -12.95 11.94
N GLY A 132 -0.75 -12.72 10.69
CA GLY A 132 -2.15 -12.72 10.28
C GLY A 132 -2.97 -11.72 11.09
N GLY A 133 -3.93 -12.22 11.89
CA GLY A 133 -4.76 -11.41 12.77
C GLY A 133 -4.20 -11.20 14.18
N GLN A 134 -3.04 -11.79 14.52
CA GLN A 134 -2.44 -11.70 15.85
C GLN A 134 -1.46 -10.53 15.92
N ASN A 135 -1.53 -9.77 17.01
CA ASN A 135 -0.64 -8.65 17.31
C ASN A 135 0.27 -9.04 18.48
N LEU A 136 1.58 -8.92 18.31
CA LEU A 136 2.60 -9.26 19.31
C LEU A 136 3.41 -8.02 19.64
N SER A 137 3.51 -7.70 20.94
CA SER A 137 4.25 -6.54 21.45
C SER A 137 5.56 -7.00 22.08
N GLY A 138 6.67 -6.41 21.66
CA GLY A 138 8.01 -6.84 22.05
C GLY A 138 8.46 -8.13 21.36
N PHE A 139 9.68 -8.56 21.69
CA PHE A 139 10.26 -9.80 21.19
C PHE A 139 10.34 -10.85 22.30
N SER A 140 9.75 -12.01 22.02
CA SER A 140 9.91 -13.25 22.78
C SER A 140 10.01 -14.40 21.78
N GLU A 141 11.16 -15.09 21.77
CA GLU A 141 11.41 -16.15 20.79
C GLU A 141 10.40 -17.30 20.89
N SER A 142 10.03 -17.67 22.12
CA SER A 142 9.07 -18.75 22.38
C SER A 142 7.68 -18.39 21.89
N GLU A 143 7.21 -17.18 22.20
CA GLU A 143 5.90 -16.68 21.80
C GLU A 143 5.80 -16.55 20.28
N TRP A 144 6.77 -15.88 19.66
CA TRP A 144 6.79 -15.73 18.20
C TRP A 144 6.84 -17.08 17.50
N THR A 145 7.65 -18.02 18.01
CA THR A 145 7.70 -19.38 17.49
C THR A 145 6.36 -20.10 17.59
N GLN A 146 5.67 -19.99 18.73
CA GLN A 146 4.36 -20.60 18.94
C GLN A 146 3.33 -20.07 17.95
N TYR A 147 3.28 -18.75 17.72
CA TYR A 147 2.36 -18.16 16.75
C TYR A 147 2.70 -18.53 15.31
N LEU A 148 3.99 -18.59 14.95
CA LEU A 148 4.42 -19.03 13.62
C LEU A 148 4.06 -20.51 13.37
N ASP A 149 4.25 -21.37 14.38
CA ASP A 149 3.85 -22.78 14.32
C ASP A 149 2.34 -22.94 14.20
N ALA A 150 1.56 -22.20 14.99
CA ALA A 150 0.10 -22.21 14.93
C ALA A 150 -0.45 -21.72 13.58
N ALA A 151 0.25 -20.76 12.94
CA ALA A 151 -0.06 -20.29 11.60
C ALA A 151 0.34 -21.31 10.50
N GLY A 152 1.14 -22.33 10.82
CA GLY A 152 1.59 -23.37 9.90
C GLY A 152 2.87 -23.03 9.13
N TYR A 153 3.66 -22.05 9.58
CA TYR A 153 4.98 -21.80 8.99
C TYR A 153 5.93 -22.95 9.31
N PRO A 154 6.75 -23.42 8.34
CA PRO A 154 7.70 -24.49 8.58
C PRO A 154 8.74 -24.08 9.64
N LYS A 155 9.29 -25.06 10.37
CA LYS A 155 10.34 -24.83 11.38
C LYS A 155 11.71 -24.56 10.76
N THR A 156 11.88 -24.95 9.50
CA THR A 156 13.09 -24.76 8.69
C THR A 156 12.75 -24.00 7.42
N SER A 157 13.72 -23.24 6.90
CA SER A 157 13.51 -22.47 5.68
C SER A 157 13.23 -23.38 4.49
N GLN A 158 12.11 -23.12 3.82
CA GLN A 158 11.75 -23.70 2.51
C GLN A 158 11.89 -22.67 1.38
N LEU A 159 12.49 -21.51 1.67
CA LEU A 159 12.67 -20.46 0.68
C LEU A 159 13.68 -20.91 -0.40
N PRO A 160 13.42 -20.62 -1.68
CA PRO A 160 14.37 -20.90 -2.73
C PRO A 160 15.61 -20.01 -2.59
N THR A 161 16.74 -20.46 -3.13
CA THR A 161 18.05 -19.77 -3.01
C THR A 161 18.06 -18.38 -3.65
N ASN A 162 17.19 -18.14 -4.63
CA ASN A 162 17.02 -16.85 -5.30
C ASN A 162 16.02 -15.93 -4.61
N TYR A 163 15.41 -16.34 -3.49
CA TYR A 163 14.47 -15.51 -2.76
C TYR A 163 15.13 -14.20 -2.33
N ARG A 164 14.46 -13.08 -2.60
CA ARG A 164 14.86 -11.74 -2.19
C ARG A 164 13.80 -11.20 -1.25
N ARG A 165 14.20 -10.94 -0.01
CA ARG A 165 13.32 -10.27 0.96
C ARG A 165 13.04 -8.84 0.49
N PRO A 166 11.80 -8.35 0.60
CA PRO A 166 11.50 -6.93 0.42
C PRO A 166 12.37 -6.06 1.33
N ALA A 167 12.77 -4.90 0.83
CA ALA A 167 13.46 -3.91 1.66
C ALA A 167 12.48 -3.34 2.70
N ALA A 168 13.02 -2.94 3.86
CA ALA A 168 12.24 -2.26 4.88
C ALA A 168 11.73 -0.91 4.35
N THR A 169 10.46 -0.60 4.61
CA THR A 169 9.84 0.66 4.18
C THR A 169 9.31 1.45 5.38
N PRO A 170 9.27 2.78 5.34
CA PRO A 170 8.59 3.56 6.38
C PRO A 170 7.12 3.14 6.54
N LEU A 171 6.59 3.18 7.77
CA LEU A 171 5.18 2.84 8.01
C LEU A 171 4.27 3.84 7.28
N THR A 172 4.55 5.13 7.43
CA THR A 172 3.88 6.21 6.72
C THR A 172 4.80 6.76 5.62
N GLN A 173 4.21 7.17 4.50
CA GLN A 173 4.99 7.89 3.49
C GLN A 173 5.29 9.29 4.04
N PRO A 174 6.53 9.79 3.90
CA PRO A 174 6.82 11.20 4.19
C PRO A 174 5.84 12.04 3.39
N ALA A 175 5.15 12.97 4.05
CA ALA A 175 4.25 13.90 3.37
C ALA A 175 5.02 14.51 2.20
N LYS A 176 4.59 14.23 0.97
CA LYS A 176 5.12 14.88 -0.22
C LYS A 176 5.02 16.37 0.06
N ALA A 177 6.15 17.05 0.18
CA ALA A 177 6.16 18.50 0.27
C ALA A 177 5.30 19.00 -0.89
N ALA A 178 4.15 19.59 -0.56
CA ALA A 178 3.32 20.23 -1.56
C ALA A 178 4.27 21.19 -2.30
N PRO A 179 4.30 21.17 -3.66
CA PRO A 179 4.99 22.22 -4.39
C PRO A 179 4.46 23.52 -3.81
N ALA A 180 5.35 24.34 -3.26
CA ALA A 180 5.00 25.67 -2.83
C ALA A 180 4.35 26.33 -4.03
N ALA A 181 3.01 26.39 -4.03
CA ALA A 181 2.28 27.19 -4.97
C ALA A 181 2.86 28.58 -4.82
N SER A 182 3.45 29.04 -5.92
CA SER A 182 4.19 30.28 -6.03
C SER A 182 3.63 31.36 -5.11
N ALA A 183 4.28 31.59 -3.98
CA ALA A 183 4.14 32.81 -3.20
C ALA A 183 4.89 33.96 -3.92
N SER A 184 4.77 34.01 -5.25
CA SER A 184 5.37 35.03 -6.12
C SER A 184 4.29 35.91 -6.77
N ASP A 185 3.12 36.04 -6.14
CA ASP A 185 2.12 37.07 -6.46
C ASP A 185 1.72 37.94 -5.26
N ALA A 186 2.37 37.77 -4.10
CA ALA A 186 2.16 38.65 -2.93
C ALA A 186 3.22 39.75 -2.78
N ALA A 187 4.20 39.84 -3.70
CA ALA A 187 5.24 40.87 -3.67
C ALA A 187 4.91 42.14 -4.49
N THR A 188 3.71 42.26 -5.07
CA THR A 188 3.33 43.44 -5.89
C THR A 188 2.24 44.31 -5.26
N ALA A 189 1.73 43.98 -4.06
CA ALA A 189 0.65 44.74 -3.41
C ALA A 189 1.09 45.71 -2.30
N GLU A 190 2.39 45.90 -2.06
CA GLU A 190 2.89 46.81 -1.00
C GLU A 190 3.92 47.85 -1.49
N THR A 191 3.72 48.44 -2.68
CA THR A 191 4.51 49.62 -3.11
C THR A 191 3.64 50.72 -3.73
N GLY A 192 2.57 51.10 -3.04
CA GLY A 192 1.74 52.25 -3.36
C GLY A 192 1.74 53.35 -2.29
N ARG A 193 2.78 53.45 -1.44
CA ARG A 193 2.93 54.58 -0.52
C ARG A 193 3.44 55.78 -1.31
N ARG A 194 2.57 56.79 -1.52
CA ARG A 194 2.90 58.10 -2.11
C ARG A 194 4.25 58.60 -1.59
N VAL A 195 5.22 58.72 -2.48
CA VAL A 195 6.45 59.47 -2.24
C VAL A 195 6.08 60.95 -2.15
N ARG A 196 6.27 61.55 -0.98
CA ARG A 196 6.22 62.99 -0.78
C ARG A 196 7.46 63.62 -1.44
N PRO A 197 7.35 64.73 -2.19
CA PRO A 197 8.52 65.37 -2.78
C PRO A 197 9.49 65.86 -1.70
N PRO A 198 10.81 65.84 -1.94
CA PRO A 198 11.78 66.41 -1.01
C PRO A 198 11.60 67.93 -0.88
N ALA A 199 11.71 68.42 0.35
CA ALA A 199 11.71 69.84 0.65
C ALA A 199 13.02 70.49 0.15
N PRO A 200 13.00 71.77 -0.28
CA PRO A 200 14.21 72.47 -0.71
C PRO A 200 15.21 72.65 0.45
N PRO A 201 16.52 72.74 0.15
CA PRO A 201 17.56 72.90 1.17
C PRO A 201 17.43 74.24 1.89
N ALA A 202 17.75 74.23 3.19
CA ALA A 202 17.75 75.40 4.05
C ALA A 202 18.84 76.40 3.64
N ASP A 203 18.49 77.69 3.65
CA ASP A 203 19.38 78.80 3.33
C ASP A 203 20.45 78.96 4.43
N PRO A 204 21.76 78.89 4.10
CA PRO A 204 22.85 78.99 5.08
C PRO A 204 23.00 80.37 5.74
N ASN A 205 22.18 81.35 5.35
CA ASN A 205 22.17 82.71 5.93
C ASN A 205 20.95 83.00 6.80
N ALA A 206 20.13 82.00 7.14
CA ALA A 206 19.02 82.20 8.07
C ALA A 206 19.54 82.62 9.48
N PRO A 207 19.03 83.72 10.07
CA PRO A 207 19.45 84.17 11.40
C PRO A 207 19.15 83.10 12.46
N ASN A 208 20.18 82.63 13.18
CA ASN A 208 20.00 81.70 14.29
C ASN A 208 19.49 82.47 15.53
N PRO A 209 18.28 82.18 16.05
CA PRO A 209 17.74 82.87 17.23
C PRO A 209 18.50 82.58 18.53
N ASN A 210 19.45 81.64 18.52
CA ASN A 210 20.23 81.24 19.70
C ASN A 210 21.70 81.74 19.70
N ASN A 211 22.09 82.67 18.82
CA ASN A 211 23.43 83.27 18.83
C ASN A 211 23.39 84.80 18.71
N PRO A 212 23.32 85.55 19.82
CA PRO A 212 23.28 87.00 19.79
C PRO A 212 24.63 87.67 19.44
N ALA A 213 25.72 86.91 19.30
CA ALA A 213 27.07 87.45 19.15
C ALA A 213 27.74 87.19 17.79
N GLY A 214 27.15 86.39 16.89
CA GLY A 214 27.49 86.39 15.47
C GLY A 214 28.93 86.01 15.05
N LEU A 215 29.69 85.27 15.86
CA LEU A 215 31.08 84.86 15.52
C LEU A 215 31.11 83.42 14.98
N LYS A 216 31.86 83.19 13.88
CA LYS A 216 32.12 81.88 13.25
C LYS A 216 33.63 81.60 13.33
N PHE A 217 34.04 80.45 13.87
CA PHE A 217 35.42 79.92 13.79
C PHE A 217 35.52 78.93 12.63
#